data_AF-A0A4D7HFV7-F1
#
_entry.id   AF-A0A4D7HFV7-F1
#
_cell.length_a   1.000
_cell.length_b   1.000
_cell.length_c   1.000
_cell.angle_alpha   90.00
_cell.angle_beta   90.00
_cell.angle_gamma   90.00
#
_symmetry.space_group_name_H-M   'P 1'
#
loop_
_entity.id
_entity.type
_entity.pdbx_description
1 polymer ?
#
loop_
_entity_poly.entity_id
_entity_poly.type
_entity_poly.pdbx_seq_one_letter_code
_entity_poly.pdbx_strand_id
1 'polypeptide(L)'
;MTVRAQQSEWKHVVVSGTPGAGPVRYELEATDTLEKTTETGGAPVDGASVNANDVLEGSFASGVVVGGVDAYRYRGDLTLLSVDGDATVYLDGTQTDPDSVGEDYDYLAVVGDGSKADYSFEVDGDVAKTNMTGGAPTRYASVQNADGVDAGSVSGSVFGGTDAFRVAGDITEFDLSGGTAYLNGQEYTGPSGGDGSGRGEGDNRGQTSDGSEPGVKFVDCTTVEVTGSFDQVSLSVLASDGGCGPGPRFSEQEYVFGLNADEVVEGTTTISLPSGYFAAYQVVESATAEGTSSMSVSNPDADACRAEMESQFEDC
;
A
#
# COMPACT_ATOMS: atom_id res chain seq x y z
N MET A 1 -24.73 47.90 5.70
CA MET A 1 -23.79 47.02 6.42
C MET A 1 -23.23 46.06 5.39
N THR A 2 -22.01 46.31 4.93
CA THR A 2 -21.35 45.42 3.97
C THR A 2 -20.78 44.26 4.77
N VAL A 3 -21.40 43.09 4.64
CA VAL A 3 -20.79 41.85 5.12
C VAL A 3 -19.53 41.67 4.28
N ARG A 4 -18.37 41.98 4.86
CA ARG A 4 -17.11 41.45 4.31
C ARG A 4 -17.24 39.94 4.52
N ALA A 5 -17.37 39.18 3.44
CA ALA A 5 -17.03 37.77 3.49
C ALA A 5 -15.63 37.69 4.11
N GLN A 6 -15.49 37.00 5.23
CA GLN A 6 -14.16 36.62 5.71
C GLN A 6 -13.55 35.84 4.56
N GLN A 7 -12.57 36.44 3.86
CA GLN A 7 -11.69 35.64 3.02
C GLN A 7 -10.98 34.73 4.00
N SER A 8 -11.27 33.43 3.93
CA SER A 8 -10.58 32.42 4.74
C SER A 8 -9.07 32.62 4.54
N GLU A 9 -8.39 33.02 5.60
CA GLU A 9 -6.95 33.19 5.61
C GLU A 9 -6.30 31.83 5.33
N TRP A 10 -5.27 31.83 4.49
CA TRP A 10 -4.47 30.63 4.28
C TRP A 10 -3.66 30.38 5.54
N LYS A 11 -3.79 29.17 6.09
CA LYS A 11 -2.94 28.64 7.15
C LYS A 11 -1.89 27.72 6.52
N HIS A 12 -0.82 27.41 7.25
CA HIS A 12 0.26 26.55 6.78
C HIS A 12 0.50 25.38 7.74
N VAL A 13 0.80 24.22 7.17
CA VAL A 13 1.32 23.05 7.88
C VAL A 13 2.64 22.66 7.25
N VAL A 14 3.63 22.36 8.08
CA VAL A 14 4.98 21.95 7.64
C VAL A 14 5.37 20.68 8.35
N VAL A 15 5.78 19.67 7.58
CA VAL A 15 6.34 18.41 8.08
C VAL A 15 7.83 18.40 7.76
N SER A 16 8.66 18.41 8.79
CA SER A 16 10.13 18.43 8.68
C SER A 16 10.70 17.13 9.22
N GLY A 17 11.14 16.24 8.33
CA GLY A 17 11.77 14.98 8.72
C GLY A 17 13.14 15.19 9.36
N THR A 18 13.49 14.36 10.34
CA THR A 18 14.80 14.41 11.00
C THR A 18 15.88 13.79 10.10
N PRO A 19 16.95 14.52 9.72
CA PRO A 19 18.01 13.99 8.88
C PRO A 19 18.66 12.72 9.46
N GLY A 20 18.64 11.63 8.69
CA GLY A 20 19.24 10.35 9.09
C GLY A 20 18.35 9.46 9.97
N ALA A 21 17.15 9.91 10.35
CA ALA A 21 16.21 9.13 11.16
C ALA A 21 15.35 8.15 10.35
N GLY A 22 15.46 8.19 9.02
CA GLY A 22 14.68 7.36 8.10
C GLY A 22 13.57 8.15 7.41
N PRO A 23 12.71 7.44 6.65
CA PRO A 23 11.52 8.03 6.05
C PRO A 23 10.48 8.32 7.13
N VAL A 24 9.78 9.43 6.96
CA VAL A 24 8.60 9.83 7.74
C VAL A 24 7.44 9.91 6.77
N ARG A 25 6.34 9.27 7.13
CA ARG A 25 5.09 9.34 6.38
C ARG A 25 4.13 10.29 7.06
N TYR A 26 3.28 10.91 6.28
CA TYR A 26 2.25 11.76 6.84
C TYR A 26 0.99 11.76 5.97
N GLU A 27 -0.13 12.06 6.62
CA GLU A 27 -1.42 12.31 6.00
C GLU A 27 -2.02 13.60 6.56
N LEU A 28 -2.67 14.36 5.69
CA LEU A 28 -3.26 15.66 5.97
C LEU A 28 -4.64 15.72 5.34
N GLU A 29 -5.64 16.23 6.05
CA GLU A 29 -6.95 16.53 5.48
C GLU A 29 -7.47 17.85 6.02
N ALA A 30 -7.93 18.71 5.12
CA ALA A 30 -8.56 19.98 5.45
C ALA A 30 -10.06 19.96 5.11
N THR A 31 -10.86 20.73 5.85
CA THR A 31 -12.30 20.86 5.59
C THR A 31 -12.65 21.61 4.30
N ASP A 32 -11.71 22.34 3.70
CA ASP A 32 -11.93 23.12 2.49
C ASP A 32 -10.85 22.83 1.43
N THR A 33 -9.80 23.63 1.35
CA THR A 33 -8.80 23.54 0.28
C THR A 33 -7.45 23.22 0.88
N LEU A 34 -6.68 22.35 0.24
CA LEU A 34 -5.29 22.01 0.58
C LEU A 34 -4.42 22.13 -0.67
N GLU A 35 -3.26 22.80 -0.56
CA GLU A 35 -2.33 22.96 -1.67
C GLU A 35 -0.89 22.80 -1.19
N LYS A 36 -0.07 22.07 -1.94
CA LYS A 36 1.38 22.02 -1.70
C LYS A 36 2.01 23.39 -1.99
N THR A 37 2.96 23.82 -1.15
CA THR A 37 3.57 25.15 -1.24
C THR A 37 5.05 25.12 -0.85
N THR A 38 5.79 26.18 -1.18
CA THR A 38 7.13 26.44 -0.65
C THR A 38 7.12 27.37 0.58
N GLU A 39 5.96 27.93 0.93
CA GLU A 39 5.81 28.84 2.06
C GLU A 39 5.71 28.05 3.37
N THR A 40 6.53 28.39 4.36
CA THR A 40 6.59 27.66 5.64
C THR A 40 5.69 28.24 6.73
N GLY A 41 4.91 29.29 6.44
CA GLY A 41 4.07 29.96 7.43
C GLY A 41 4.83 30.54 8.64
N GLY A 42 6.15 30.73 8.53
CA GLY A 42 6.99 31.19 9.64
C GLY A 42 7.69 30.07 10.42
N ALA A 43 7.56 28.81 10.01
CA ALA A 43 8.33 27.72 10.62
C ALA A 43 9.84 27.93 10.41
N PRO A 44 10.68 27.66 11.42
CA PRO A 44 12.13 27.89 11.38
C PRO A 44 12.87 26.78 10.61
N VAL A 45 12.39 26.47 9.41
CA VAL A 45 12.94 25.43 8.52
C VAL A 45 13.07 25.96 7.10
N ASP A 46 14.05 25.45 6.37
CA ASP A 46 14.31 25.79 4.97
C ASP A 46 14.10 24.56 4.08
N GLY A 47 13.90 24.78 2.78
CA GLY A 47 13.93 23.69 1.79
C GLY A 47 12.58 23.04 1.48
N ALA A 48 11.47 23.62 1.94
CA ALA A 48 10.14 23.23 1.45
C ALA A 48 10.09 23.37 -0.09
N SER A 49 9.68 22.31 -0.76
CA SER A 49 9.65 22.24 -2.22
C SER A 49 8.29 21.78 -2.72
N VAL A 50 7.85 22.29 -3.87
CA VAL A 50 6.69 21.74 -4.58
C VAL A 50 7.21 20.72 -5.58
N ASN A 51 6.92 19.45 -5.31
CA ASN A 51 7.27 18.32 -6.16
C ASN A 51 6.09 17.32 -6.20
N ALA A 52 6.09 16.42 -7.17
CA ALA A 52 4.99 15.48 -7.41
C ALA A 52 5.14 14.14 -6.67
N ASN A 53 6.02 14.07 -5.65
CA ASN A 53 6.23 12.82 -4.91
C ASN A 53 5.12 12.52 -3.90
N ASP A 54 4.28 13.51 -3.61
CA ASP A 54 3.14 13.37 -2.71
C ASP A 54 1.86 13.22 -3.50
N VAL A 55 0.91 12.51 -2.89
CA VAL A 55 -0.45 12.38 -3.38
C VAL A 55 -1.24 13.58 -2.84
N LEU A 56 -1.96 14.27 -3.73
CA LEU A 56 -2.86 15.36 -3.38
C LEU A 56 -4.18 15.16 -4.12
N GLU A 57 -5.25 14.88 -3.36
CA GLU A 57 -6.58 14.58 -3.87
C GLU A 57 -7.61 15.45 -3.16
N GLY A 58 -8.10 16.49 -3.85
CA GLY A 58 -9.05 17.44 -3.25
C GLY A 58 -8.42 18.20 -2.09
N SER A 59 -8.90 17.93 -0.87
CA SER A 59 -8.41 18.53 0.38
C SER A 59 -7.57 17.57 1.23
N PHE A 60 -7.24 16.39 0.68
CA PHE A 60 -6.41 15.37 1.31
C PHE A 60 -5.01 15.35 0.66
N ALA A 61 -3.98 15.13 1.47
CA ALA A 61 -2.62 14.85 1.00
C ALA A 61 -1.99 13.70 1.79
N SER A 62 -1.16 12.90 1.12
CA SER A 62 -0.26 11.96 1.77
C SER A 62 1.12 11.98 1.12
N GLY A 63 2.16 11.82 1.95
CA GLY A 63 3.53 12.01 1.48
C GLY A 63 4.58 11.32 2.33
N VAL A 64 5.84 11.40 1.85
CA VAL A 64 7.00 10.84 2.53
C VAL A 64 8.18 11.83 2.49
N VAL A 65 8.73 12.17 3.65
CA VAL A 65 9.99 12.93 3.77
C VAL A 65 11.12 12.06 4.29
N VAL A 66 12.32 12.19 3.72
CA VAL A 66 13.54 11.51 4.20
C VAL A 66 14.58 12.56 4.60
N GLY A 67 14.42 13.12 5.81
CA GLY A 67 15.22 14.27 6.27
C GLY A 67 14.97 15.58 5.51
N GLY A 68 13.93 15.62 4.68
CA GLY A 68 13.48 16.79 3.93
C GLY A 68 12.32 17.53 4.60
N VAL A 69 11.80 18.54 3.91
CA VAL A 69 10.70 19.37 4.38
C VAL A 69 9.61 19.42 3.31
N ASP A 70 8.38 19.11 3.71
CA ASP A 70 7.18 19.37 2.91
C ASP A 70 6.33 20.42 3.61
N ALA A 71 5.72 21.31 2.81
CA ALA A 71 4.83 22.35 3.31
C ALA A 71 3.55 22.41 2.48
N TYR A 72 2.44 22.65 3.16
CA TYR A 72 1.13 22.83 2.57
C TYR A 72 0.49 24.09 3.13
N ARG A 73 -0.30 24.75 2.29
CA ARG A 73 -1.23 25.78 2.72
C ARG A 73 -2.64 25.25 2.62
N TYR A 74 -3.48 25.61 3.59
CA TYR A 74 -4.86 25.14 3.63
C TYR A 74 -5.84 26.23 4.07
N ARG A 75 -7.11 25.99 3.77
CA ARG A 75 -8.26 26.78 4.24
C ARG A 75 -9.18 25.88 5.07
N GLY A 76 -9.96 26.51 5.94
CA GLY A 76 -10.78 25.80 6.91
C GLY A 76 -9.93 25.33 8.09
N ASP A 77 -10.21 24.11 8.55
CA ASP A 77 -9.54 23.46 9.69
C ASP A 77 -8.97 22.11 9.23
N LEU A 78 -7.89 21.65 9.87
CA LEU A 78 -7.37 20.30 9.64
C LEU A 78 -8.23 19.30 10.42
N THR A 79 -8.79 18.33 9.71
CA THR A 79 -9.53 17.18 10.28
C THR A 79 -8.64 15.96 10.45
N LEU A 80 -7.53 15.90 9.72
CA LEU A 80 -6.50 14.86 9.85
C LEU A 80 -5.11 15.50 9.80
N LEU A 81 -4.26 15.12 10.75
CA LEU A 81 -2.83 15.34 10.74
C LEU A 81 -2.15 14.16 11.42
N SER A 82 -1.68 13.20 10.63
CA SER A 82 -0.98 12.02 11.15
C SER A 82 0.44 11.98 10.62
N VAL A 83 1.37 11.57 11.47
CA VAL A 83 2.81 11.47 11.16
C VAL A 83 3.37 10.20 11.76
N ASP A 84 3.99 9.36 10.92
CA ASP A 84 4.64 8.12 11.32
C ASP A 84 6.12 8.22 11.00
N GLY A 85 6.93 8.20 12.06
CA GLY A 85 8.36 8.40 12.03
C GLY A 85 8.82 9.66 12.75
N ASP A 86 10.14 9.91 12.71
CA ASP A 86 10.77 11.02 13.40
C ASP A 86 10.73 12.31 12.56
N ALA A 87 9.73 13.16 12.82
CA ALA A 87 9.61 14.49 12.26
C ALA A 87 9.16 15.53 13.29
N THR A 88 9.46 16.79 12.98
CA THR A 88 8.87 17.94 13.66
C THR A 88 7.78 18.57 12.78
N VAL A 89 6.61 18.82 13.38
CA VAL A 89 5.48 19.44 12.68
C VAL A 89 5.28 20.87 13.16
N TYR A 90 4.95 21.77 12.23
CA TYR A 90 4.62 23.16 12.52
C TYR A 90 3.26 23.54 11.93
N LEU A 91 2.42 24.21 12.72
CA LEU A 91 1.21 24.91 12.26
C LEU A 91 1.42 26.42 12.40
N ASP A 92 1.32 27.15 11.29
CA ASP A 92 1.56 28.60 11.22
C ASP A 92 2.86 29.01 11.94
N GLY A 93 3.91 28.21 11.73
CA GLY A 93 5.24 28.40 12.30
C GLY A 93 5.42 28.02 13.77
N THR A 94 4.36 27.58 14.45
CA THR A 94 4.42 27.07 15.82
C THR A 94 4.60 25.57 15.80
N GLN A 95 5.59 25.05 16.54
CA GLN A 95 5.77 23.60 16.67
C GLN A 95 4.55 22.99 17.38
N THR A 96 3.98 21.97 16.76
CA THR A 96 2.72 21.35 17.19
C THR A 96 2.91 19.84 17.26
N ASP A 97 2.28 19.22 18.26
CA ASP A 97 2.14 17.78 18.35
C ASP A 97 1.04 17.33 17.37
N PRO A 98 1.34 16.52 16.33
CA PRO A 98 0.34 16.11 15.34
C PRO A 98 -0.86 15.41 15.98
N ASP A 99 -0.65 14.62 17.04
CA ASP A 99 -1.71 13.89 17.77
C ASP A 99 -2.68 14.84 18.52
N SER A 100 -2.41 16.14 18.54
CA SER A 100 -3.31 17.16 19.13
C SER A 100 -4.23 17.84 18.12
N VAL A 101 -4.24 17.39 16.85
CA VAL A 101 -4.89 18.06 15.73
C VAL A 101 -5.80 17.10 14.97
N GLY A 102 -7.03 17.53 14.72
CA GLY A 102 -8.01 16.75 13.97
C GLY A 102 -8.80 15.78 14.86
N GLU A 103 -9.36 14.75 14.23
CA GLU A 103 -10.02 13.66 14.94
C GLU A 103 -9.01 12.58 15.34
N ASP A 104 -9.27 11.92 16.47
CA ASP A 104 -8.52 10.75 16.88
C ASP A 104 -8.95 9.57 16.01
N TYR A 105 -7.97 8.97 15.32
CA TYR A 105 -8.18 7.75 14.56
C TYR A 105 -7.27 6.63 15.08
N ASP A 106 -7.81 5.42 15.13
CA ASP A 106 -7.01 4.22 15.32
C ASP A 106 -6.50 3.70 13.96
N TYR A 107 -5.36 3.02 13.99
CA TYR A 107 -4.74 2.41 12.82
C TYR A 107 -4.73 0.90 12.97
N LEU A 108 -5.50 0.22 12.12
CA LEU A 108 -5.49 -1.23 12.02
C LEU A 108 -4.60 -1.63 10.85
N ALA A 109 -3.55 -2.41 11.12
CA ALA A 109 -2.69 -3.01 10.10
C ALA A 109 -2.83 -4.53 10.10
N VAL A 110 -3.12 -5.13 8.95
CA VAL A 110 -3.14 -6.59 8.75
C VAL A 110 -1.89 -6.98 7.99
N VAL A 111 -0.99 -7.70 8.65
CA VAL A 111 0.30 -8.12 8.13
C VAL A 111 0.22 -9.59 7.74
N GLY A 112 0.42 -9.86 6.46
CA GLY A 112 0.45 -11.22 5.96
C GLY A 112 1.78 -11.93 6.25
N ASP A 113 1.75 -13.25 6.36
CA ASP A 113 2.90 -14.11 6.68
C ASP A 113 3.49 -14.84 5.46
N GLY A 114 3.04 -14.47 4.26
CA GLY A 114 3.38 -15.12 3.00
C GLY A 114 2.35 -16.15 2.54
N SER A 115 1.43 -16.59 3.41
CA SER A 115 0.24 -17.33 3.04
C SER A 115 -0.98 -16.42 2.95
N LYS A 116 -2.06 -16.84 2.27
CA LYS A 116 -3.28 -16.03 2.17
C LYS A 116 -3.88 -15.85 3.57
N ALA A 117 -4.00 -14.61 4.00
CA ALA A 117 -4.75 -14.19 5.17
C ALA A 117 -6.00 -13.44 4.72
N ASP A 118 -7.16 -14.05 4.88
CA ASP A 118 -8.44 -13.34 4.72
C ASP A 118 -8.76 -12.60 6.01
N TYR A 119 -9.28 -11.38 5.90
CA TYR A 119 -9.76 -10.61 7.04
C TYR A 119 -11.08 -9.93 6.73
N SER A 120 -11.88 -9.76 7.78
CA SER A 120 -13.06 -8.90 7.75
C SER A 120 -13.27 -8.24 9.10
N PHE A 121 -13.76 -7.01 9.10
CA PHE A 121 -14.08 -6.29 10.33
C PHE A 121 -15.19 -5.27 10.13
N GLU A 122 -15.84 -4.91 11.22
CA GLU A 122 -16.85 -3.85 11.27
C GLU A 122 -16.43 -2.78 12.27
N VAL A 123 -16.76 -1.52 11.97
CA VAL A 123 -16.54 -0.38 12.86
C VAL A 123 -17.85 0.37 13.10
N ASP A 124 -17.99 1.02 14.26
CA ASP A 124 -19.17 1.83 14.57
C ASP A 124 -19.09 3.29 14.08
N GLY A 125 -17.96 3.68 13.49
CA GLY A 125 -17.74 4.95 12.81
C GLY A 125 -17.32 4.80 11.35
N ASP A 126 -16.36 5.61 10.91
CA ASP A 126 -15.86 5.63 9.54
C ASP A 126 -14.55 4.85 9.40
N VAL A 127 -14.30 4.30 8.22
CA VAL A 127 -13.05 3.58 7.91
C VAL A 127 -12.57 3.92 6.51
N ALA A 128 -11.26 4.12 6.37
CA ALA A 128 -10.61 4.40 5.10
C ALA A 128 -9.28 3.67 5.01
N LYS A 129 -8.90 3.26 3.79
CA LYS A 129 -7.58 2.66 3.55
C LYS A 129 -6.48 3.72 3.70
N THR A 130 -5.33 3.34 4.25
CA THR A 130 -4.20 4.24 4.49
C THR A 130 -2.86 3.52 4.25
N ASN A 131 -1.80 4.29 4.02
CA ASN A 131 -0.43 3.75 3.99
C ASN A 131 0.23 3.71 5.38
N MET A 132 -0.46 4.24 6.41
CA MET A 132 0.02 4.36 7.78
C MET A 132 -0.23 3.07 8.55
N THR A 133 0.82 2.46 9.11
CA THR A 133 0.71 1.15 9.79
C THR A 133 0.42 1.27 11.29
N GLY A 134 0.38 2.49 11.82
CA GLY A 134 0.17 2.74 13.25
C GLY A 134 1.28 2.17 14.16
N GLY A 135 2.47 1.92 13.63
CA GLY A 135 3.58 1.31 14.38
C GLY A 135 3.62 -0.22 14.37
N ALA A 136 2.88 -0.89 13.48
CA ALA A 136 3.02 -2.32 13.25
C ALA A 136 4.46 -2.69 12.79
N PRO A 137 4.94 -3.93 12.97
CA PRO A 137 6.31 -4.36 12.66
C PRO A 137 6.56 -4.56 11.15
N THR A 138 5.98 -3.68 10.35
CA THR A 138 6.11 -3.60 8.91
C THR A 138 6.26 -2.14 8.54
N ARG A 139 7.08 -1.88 7.53
CA ARG A 139 7.44 -0.49 7.23
C ARG A 139 6.31 0.24 6.53
N TYR A 140 5.52 -0.46 5.70
CA TYR A 140 4.55 0.13 4.78
C TYR A 140 3.32 -0.75 4.63
N ALA A 141 2.16 -0.10 4.44
CA ALA A 141 0.96 -0.71 3.91
C ALA A 141 0.71 -0.30 2.46
N SER A 142 0.11 -1.21 1.70
CA SER A 142 -0.35 -0.91 0.35
C SER A 142 -1.63 -0.08 0.41
N VAL A 143 -1.80 0.88 -0.50
CA VAL A 143 -3.06 1.63 -0.68
C VAL A 143 -3.68 1.18 -2.00
N GLN A 144 -3.96 -0.13 -2.11
CA GLN A 144 -4.63 -0.72 -3.28
C GLN A 144 -6.14 -0.80 -3.01
N ASN A 145 -6.98 -0.58 -4.02
CA ASN A 145 -8.46 -0.69 -3.90
C ASN A 145 -8.97 -2.13 -3.97
N ALA A 146 -8.15 -3.12 -3.60
CA ALA A 146 -8.51 -4.55 -3.67
C ALA A 146 -9.47 -4.97 -2.53
N ASP A 147 -9.48 -4.20 -1.44
CA ASP A 147 -10.35 -4.46 -0.30
C ASP A 147 -11.67 -3.74 -0.46
N GLY A 148 -12.75 -4.43 -0.11
CA GLY A 148 -14.08 -3.83 -0.04
C GLY A 148 -14.17 -3.00 1.23
N VAL A 149 -14.42 -1.70 1.09
CA VAL A 149 -14.79 -0.82 2.19
C VAL A 149 -16.17 -0.28 1.90
N ASP A 150 -17.17 -0.75 2.64
CA ASP A 150 -18.57 -0.37 2.48
C ASP A 150 -19.18 -0.01 3.84
N ALA A 151 -19.42 1.29 4.07
CA ALA A 151 -20.20 1.82 5.19
C ALA A 151 -19.80 1.25 6.58
N GLY A 152 -18.51 1.25 6.90
CA GLY A 152 -17.98 0.75 8.18
C GLY A 152 -17.67 -0.74 8.19
N SER A 153 -18.00 -1.48 7.13
CA SER A 153 -17.61 -2.88 6.95
C SER A 153 -16.42 -2.98 5.99
N VAL A 154 -15.45 -3.81 6.35
CA VAL A 154 -14.25 -4.07 5.54
C VAL A 154 -14.07 -5.57 5.35
N SER A 155 -13.76 -5.97 4.12
CA SER A 155 -13.33 -7.33 3.81
C SER A 155 -12.18 -7.30 2.81
N GLY A 156 -11.14 -8.08 3.08
CA GLY A 156 -9.93 -8.07 2.29
C GLY A 156 -9.10 -9.34 2.42
N SER A 157 -7.97 -9.36 1.72
CA SER A 157 -7.00 -10.44 1.80
C SER A 157 -5.58 -9.91 1.64
N VAL A 158 -4.69 -10.37 2.51
CA VAL A 158 -3.26 -10.03 2.46
C VAL A 158 -2.42 -11.29 2.40
N PHE A 159 -1.31 -11.28 1.65
CA PHE A 159 -0.41 -12.43 1.50
C PHE A 159 0.92 -12.22 2.23
N GLY A 160 1.94 -11.65 1.56
CA GLY A 160 3.21 -11.26 2.19
C GLY A 160 3.32 -9.77 2.49
N GLY A 161 2.27 -9.01 2.16
CA GLY A 161 2.21 -7.56 2.31
C GLY A 161 1.55 -7.11 3.61
N THR A 162 1.17 -5.84 3.63
CA THR A 162 0.38 -5.23 4.71
C THR A 162 -0.75 -4.44 4.09
N ASP A 163 -1.96 -4.61 4.62
CA ASP A 163 -3.05 -3.65 4.43
C ASP A 163 -3.23 -2.85 5.71
N ALA A 164 -3.55 -1.56 5.58
CA ALA A 164 -3.82 -0.72 6.73
C ALA A 164 -5.03 0.18 6.52
N PHE A 165 -5.71 0.43 7.63
CA PHE A 165 -6.97 1.15 7.70
C PHE A 165 -6.91 2.17 8.82
N ARG A 166 -7.36 3.38 8.52
CA ARG A 166 -7.68 4.41 9.49
C ARG A 166 -9.12 4.21 9.93
N VAL A 167 -9.34 4.09 11.24
CA VAL A 167 -10.62 3.77 11.86
C VAL A 167 -11.02 4.90 12.78
N ALA A 168 -12.20 5.49 12.54
CA ALA A 168 -12.90 6.32 13.50
C ALA A 168 -13.91 5.46 14.26
N GLY A 169 -13.92 5.58 15.59
CA GLY A 169 -14.75 4.75 16.45
C GLY A 169 -14.09 3.42 16.83
N ASP A 170 -14.90 2.48 17.32
CA ASP A 170 -14.46 1.18 17.80
C ASP A 170 -14.66 0.09 16.74
N ILE A 171 -13.74 -0.88 16.66
CA ILE A 171 -13.93 -2.12 15.90
C ILE A 171 -14.89 -3.03 16.68
N THR A 172 -16.05 -3.33 16.07
CA THR A 172 -17.14 -4.11 16.69
C THR A 172 -17.11 -5.59 16.34
N GLU A 173 -16.56 -5.96 15.18
CA GLU A 173 -16.36 -7.34 14.73
C GLU A 173 -14.99 -7.46 14.06
N PHE A 174 -14.32 -8.62 14.21
CA PHE A 174 -13.01 -8.85 13.60
C PHE A 174 -12.77 -10.35 13.41
N ASP A 175 -12.50 -10.74 12.16
CA ASP A 175 -12.12 -12.08 11.77
C ASP A 175 -10.82 -12.03 10.95
N LEU A 176 -9.91 -12.95 11.26
CA LEU A 176 -8.64 -13.10 10.56
C LEU A 176 -8.30 -14.58 10.45
N SER A 177 -8.07 -15.07 9.23
CA SER A 177 -7.82 -16.50 8.96
C SER A 177 -6.33 -16.88 8.90
N GLY A 178 -5.42 -15.90 8.84
CA GLY A 178 -3.96 -16.08 8.77
C GLY A 178 -3.22 -14.77 9.04
N GLY A 179 -1.89 -14.77 9.08
CA GLY A 179 -1.11 -13.56 9.38
C GLY A 179 -1.34 -13.00 10.78
N THR A 180 -1.05 -11.70 10.96
CA THR A 180 -1.17 -10.99 12.24
C THR A 180 -1.74 -9.60 12.05
N ALA A 181 -2.75 -9.22 12.83
CA ALA A 181 -3.24 -7.86 12.88
C ALA A 181 -2.63 -7.06 14.04
N TYR A 182 -2.51 -5.75 13.85
CA TYR A 182 -2.01 -4.79 14.82
C TYR A 182 -2.95 -3.60 14.89
N LEU A 183 -3.40 -3.22 16.08
CA LEU A 183 -4.14 -1.98 16.34
C LEU A 183 -3.20 -1.02 17.06
N ASN A 184 -2.88 0.11 16.42
CA ASN A 184 -1.89 1.08 16.92
C ASN A 184 -0.56 0.41 17.29
N GLY A 185 -0.11 -0.51 16.44
CA GLY A 185 1.14 -1.24 16.57
C GLY A 185 1.14 -2.33 17.64
N GLN A 186 0.03 -2.54 18.35
CA GLN A 186 -0.14 -3.64 19.30
C GLN A 186 -0.87 -4.79 18.64
N GLU A 187 -0.40 -6.02 18.80
CA GLU A 187 -1.05 -7.20 18.23
C GLU A 187 -2.53 -7.27 18.66
N TYR A 188 -3.42 -7.44 17.67
CA TYR A 188 -4.86 -7.33 17.82
C TYR A 188 -5.53 -8.62 17.34
N THR A 189 -6.46 -9.14 18.14
CA THR A 189 -7.18 -10.40 17.88
C THR A 189 -8.69 -10.22 17.88
N GLY A 190 -9.17 -8.97 17.81
CA GLY A 190 -10.58 -8.62 17.84
C GLY A 190 -11.05 -8.05 19.18
N PRO A 191 -12.31 -7.58 19.24
CA PRO A 191 -12.89 -6.99 20.44
C PRO A 191 -13.02 -8.05 21.55
N SER A 192 -12.69 -7.65 22.77
CA SER A 192 -12.77 -8.52 23.95
C SER A 192 -14.24 -8.77 24.34
N GLY A 193 -14.94 -9.69 23.66
CA GLY A 193 -16.33 -10.03 24.02
C GLY A 193 -17.22 -10.81 23.04
N GLY A 194 -16.75 -11.30 21.90
CA GLY A 194 -17.59 -11.99 20.90
C GLY A 194 -17.32 -13.50 20.79
N ASP A 195 -18.34 -14.31 21.08
CA ASP A 195 -18.33 -15.78 21.00
C ASP A 195 -18.54 -16.23 19.53
N GLY A 196 -17.46 -16.38 18.76
CA GLY A 196 -17.51 -16.75 17.35
C GLY A 196 -17.84 -18.23 17.11
N SER A 197 -19.11 -18.53 16.79
CA SER A 197 -19.47 -19.83 16.20
C SER A 197 -20.47 -19.66 15.04
N GLY A 198 -20.01 -19.98 13.83
CA GLY A 198 -20.85 -19.95 12.63
C GLY A 198 -20.28 -20.82 11.51
N ARG A 199 -20.41 -22.15 11.63
CA ARG A 199 -20.27 -23.08 10.50
C ARG A 199 -21.50 -22.97 9.60
N GLY A 200 -21.29 -22.86 8.29
CA GLY A 200 -22.35 -22.96 7.28
C GLY A 200 -21.89 -23.70 6.03
N GLU A 201 -22.04 -25.02 6.02
CA GLU A 201 -22.04 -25.83 4.80
C GLU A 201 -23.26 -25.49 3.92
N GLY A 202 -23.05 -25.38 2.61
CA GLY A 202 -24.11 -25.27 1.61
C GLY A 202 -23.64 -25.72 0.23
N ASP A 203 -23.90 -26.98 -0.11
CA ASP A 203 -23.83 -27.55 -1.45
C ASP A 203 -24.83 -26.87 -2.41
N ASN A 204 -24.41 -26.55 -3.65
CA ASN A 204 -25.18 -26.98 -4.84
C ASN A 204 -24.38 -26.96 -6.16
N ARG A 205 -24.61 -27.99 -6.99
CA ARG A 205 -23.97 -28.28 -8.29
C ARG A 205 -24.65 -27.57 -9.46
N GLY A 206 -23.88 -27.27 -10.51
CA GLY A 206 -24.35 -27.02 -11.88
C GLY A 206 -23.23 -26.66 -12.87
N GLN A 207 -22.82 -27.62 -13.72
CA GLN A 207 -21.66 -27.64 -14.64
C GLN A 207 -21.76 -26.74 -15.89
N THR A 208 -20.62 -26.38 -16.49
CA THR A 208 -20.10 -26.93 -17.79
C THR A 208 -18.60 -26.62 -17.97
N SER A 209 -17.83 -27.60 -18.46
CA SER A 209 -16.38 -27.54 -18.72
C SER A 209 -16.08 -27.51 -20.22
N ASP A 210 -15.11 -26.67 -20.61
CA ASP A 210 -14.22 -26.77 -21.79
C ASP A 210 -13.07 -25.78 -21.51
N GLY A 211 -11.78 -26.09 -21.48
CA GLY A 211 -11.02 -27.28 -21.77
C GLY A 211 -9.52 -26.97 -21.58
N SER A 212 -9.09 -26.83 -20.33
CA SER A 212 -7.73 -27.02 -19.76
C SER A 212 -7.82 -26.65 -18.28
N GLU A 213 -7.23 -27.42 -17.38
CA GLU A 213 -7.22 -27.04 -15.96
C GLU A 213 -6.52 -25.68 -15.83
N PRO A 214 -7.09 -24.72 -15.09
CA PRO A 214 -6.46 -23.42 -14.91
C PRO A 214 -5.07 -23.62 -14.29
N GLY A 215 -4.07 -22.99 -14.89
CA GLY A 215 -2.66 -23.35 -14.70
C GLY A 215 -1.74 -22.16 -14.93
N VAL A 216 -0.71 -22.04 -14.11
CA VAL A 216 0.41 -21.12 -14.35
C VAL A 216 1.67 -21.97 -14.48
N LYS A 217 2.42 -21.76 -15.56
CA LYS A 217 3.64 -22.51 -15.88
C LYS A 217 4.74 -21.54 -16.30
N PHE A 218 5.89 -21.66 -15.66
CA PHE A 218 7.09 -20.94 -16.06
C PHE A 218 7.72 -21.62 -17.27
N VAL A 219 7.93 -20.84 -18.34
CA VAL A 219 8.55 -21.31 -19.59
C VAL A 219 10.06 -21.10 -19.53
N ASP A 220 10.47 -19.96 -18.98
CA ASP A 220 11.85 -19.58 -18.68
C ASP A 220 11.88 -18.56 -17.52
N CYS A 221 13.05 -18.00 -17.22
CA CYS A 221 13.26 -17.05 -16.12
C CYS A 221 12.43 -15.76 -16.22
N THR A 222 11.87 -15.44 -17.39
CA THR A 222 11.15 -14.18 -17.67
C THR A 222 9.79 -14.38 -18.33
N THR A 223 9.45 -15.61 -18.67
CA THR A 223 8.25 -15.95 -19.44
C THR A 223 7.35 -16.91 -18.67
N VAL A 224 6.08 -16.56 -18.59
CA VAL A 224 5.03 -17.33 -17.93
C VAL A 224 3.91 -17.64 -18.91
N GLU A 225 3.45 -18.89 -18.90
CA GLU A 225 2.26 -19.35 -19.62
C GLU A 225 1.12 -19.52 -18.61
N VAL A 226 0.03 -18.79 -18.82
CA VAL A 226 -1.18 -18.86 -18.00
C VAL A 226 -2.29 -19.47 -18.82
N THR A 227 -2.87 -20.55 -18.34
CA THR A 227 -4.02 -21.22 -18.95
C THR A 227 -5.25 -20.98 -18.09
N GLY A 228 -6.31 -20.41 -18.63
CA GLY A 228 -7.56 -20.12 -17.92
C GLY A 228 -8.22 -18.84 -18.42
N SER A 229 -9.18 -18.33 -17.64
CA SER A 229 -9.83 -17.04 -17.84
C SER A 229 -9.56 -16.22 -16.59
N PHE A 230 -8.79 -15.15 -16.75
CA PHE A 230 -8.33 -14.28 -15.67
C PHE A 230 -8.47 -12.83 -16.11
N ASP A 231 -8.78 -11.95 -15.16
CA ASP A 231 -8.85 -10.52 -15.37
C ASP A 231 -7.44 -9.93 -15.52
N GLN A 232 -6.46 -10.44 -14.75
CA GLN A 232 -5.06 -10.03 -14.85
C GLN A 232 -4.08 -11.10 -14.35
N VAL A 233 -2.79 -10.92 -14.65
CA VAL A 233 -1.69 -11.72 -14.14
C VAL A 233 -0.56 -10.81 -13.66
N SER A 234 -0.21 -10.90 -12.39
CA SER A 234 0.92 -10.20 -11.79
C SER A 234 2.14 -11.12 -11.72
N LEU A 235 3.30 -10.62 -12.11
CA LEU A 235 4.59 -11.29 -12.05
C LEU A 235 5.43 -10.58 -10.99
N SER A 236 5.83 -11.29 -9.93
CA SER A 236 6.84 -10.79 -8.99
C SER A 236 8.22 -10.98 -9.61
N VAL A 237 8.98 -9.90 -9.72
CA VAL A 237 10.23 -9.86 -10.46
C VAL A 237 11.37 -9.41 -9.57
N LEU A 238 12.41 -10.22 -9.47
CA LEU A 238 13.69 -9.80 -8.91
C LEU A 238 14.54 -9.20 -10.03
N ALA A 239 14.93 -7.93 -9.89
CA ALA A 239 15.68 -7.19 -10.90
C ALA A 239 17.04 -6.68 -10.37
N SER A 240 18.06 -6.66 -11.23
CA SER A 240 19.40 -6.19 -10.93
C SER A 240 20.05 -5.47 -12.12
N ASP A 241 20.71 -4.35 -11.86
CA ASP A 241 21.54 -3.65 -12.85
C ASP A 241 22.95 -4.25 -12.99
N GLY A 242 23.31 -5.25 -12.17
CA GLY A 242 24.59 -5.94 -12.30
C GLY A 242 25.83 -5.12 -11.98
N GLY A 243 25.69 -4.01 -11.25
CA GLY A 243 26.82 -3.13 -10.93
C GLY A 243 27.69 -3.65 -9.77
N CYS A 244 29.02 -3.58 -9.91
CA CYS A 244 29.98 -3.88 -8.83
C CYS A 244 30.07 -2.77 -7.74
N GLY A 245 29.08 -1.88 -7.63
CA GLY A 245 29.08 -0.73 -6.72
C GLY A 245 28.52 -1.05 -5.32
N PRO A 246 28.79 -0.21 -4.29
CA PRO A 246 28.14 -0.34 -2.99
C PRO A 246 26.65 0.04 -3.09
N GLY A 247 25.76 -0.93 -2.78
CA GLY A 247 24.31 -0.76 -2.81
C GLY A 247 23.60 -2.13 -2.78
N PRO A 248 22.27 -2.17 -2.57
CA PRO A 248 21.51 -3.41 -2.73
C PRO A 248 21.63 -3.88 -4.18
N ARG A 249 22.07 -5.13 -4.37
CA ARG A 249 22.31 -5.70 -5.72
C ARG A 249 21.03 -6.11 -6.43
N PHE A 250 19.94 -6.27 -5.70
CA PHE A 250 18.66 -6.71 -6.21
C PHE A 250 17.56 -5.75 -5.74
N SER A 251 16.55 -5.60 -6.58
CA SER A 251 15.32 -4.88 -6.30
C SER A 251 14.14 -5.79 -6.63
N GLU A 252 13.16 -5.86 -5.74
CA GLU A 252 11.90 -6.55 -6.00
C GLU A 252 10.96 -5.59 -6.73
N GLN A 253 10.34 -6.08 -7.79
CA GLN A 253 9.51 -5.35 -8.73
C GLN A 253 8.27 -6.18 -9.06
N GLU A 254 7.26 -5.56 -9.66
CA GLU A 254 6.03 -6.24 -10.06
C GLU A 254 5.61 -5.80 -11.46
N TYR A 255 5.36 -6.78 -12.34
CA TYR A 255 4.84 -6.56 -13.69
C TYR A 255 3.43 -7.13 -13.81
N VAL A 256 2.45 -6.31 -14.19
CA VAL A 256 1.05 -6.71 -14.29
C VAL A 256 0.62 -6.73 -15.76
N PHE A 257 0.02 -7.84 -16.19
CA PHE A 257 -0.54 -8.05 -17.52
C PHE A 257 -2.06 -8.19 -17.42
N GLY A 258 -2.83 -7.49 -18.27
CA GLY A 258 -4.30 -7.47 -18.21
C GLY A 258 -4.90 -6.14 -17.75
N LEU A 259 -4.06 -5.13 -17.52
CA LEU A 259 -4.52 -3.77 -17.15
C LEU A 259 -5.01 -2.97 -18.36
N ASN A 260 -4.51 -3.31 -19.56
CA ASN A 260 -4.89 -2.64 -20.80
C ASN A 260 -6.03 -3.39 -21.50
N ALA A 261 -6.92 -2.66 -22.17
CA ALA A 261 -8.09 -3.25 -22.84
C ALA A 261 -7.74 -4.23 -23.97
N ASP A 262 -6.49 -4.24 -24.45
CA ASP A 262 -5.94 -5.16 -25.44
C ASP A 262 -5.17 -6.36 -24.83
N GLU A 263 -4.96 -6.37 -23.51
CA GLU A 263 -4.35 -7.47 -22.78
C GLU A 263 -5.45 -8.34 -22.17
N VAL A 264 -5.74 -9.46 -22.83
CA VAL A 264 -6.81 -10.38 -22.41
C VAL A 264 -6.19 -11.71 -22.04
N VAL A 265 -6.49 -12.23 -20.85
CA VAL A 265 -6.01 -13.53 -20.36
C VAL A 265 -7.13 -14.56 -20.49
N GLU A 266 -7.29 -15.08 -21.70
CA GLU A 266 -8.31 -16.08 -22.05
C GLU A 266 -7.68 -17.27 -22.78
N GLY A 267 -7.99 -18.50 -22.37
CA GLY A 267 -7.35 -19.70 -22.90
C GLY A 267 -5.90 -19.80 -22.44
N THR A 268 -4.95 -20.13 -23.32
CA THR A 268 -3.52 -20.15 -22.98
C THR A 268 -2.85 -18.87 -23.46
N THR A 269 -2.42 -18.04 -22.52
CA THR A 269 -1.77 -16.74 -22.73
C THR A 269 -0.32 -16.82 -22.29
N THR A 270 0.61 -16.44 -23.17
CA THR A 270 2.04 -16.34 -22.84
C THR A 270 2.39 -14.89 -22.54
N ILE A 271 2.92 -14.65 -21.34
CA ILE A 271 3.33 -13.34 -20.83
C ILE A 271 4.85 -13.37 -20.70
N SER A 272 5.53 -12.57 -21.53
CA SER A 272 6.98 -12.43 -21.50
C SER A 272 7.35 -11.05 -21.00
N LEU A 273 8.09 -10.99 -19.90
CA LEU A 273 8.64 -9.74 -19.39
C LEU A 273 9.67 -9.17 -20.39
N PRO A 274 9.47 -7.96 -20.95
CA PRO A 274 10.39 -7.41 -21.95
C PRO A 274 11.80 -7.27 -21.39
N SER A 275 12.83 -7.65 -22.15
CA SER A 275 14.23 -7.52 -21.71
C SER A 275 14.56 -6.09 -21.27
N GLY A 276 15.14 -5.92 -20.08
CA GLY A 276 15.53 -4.60 -19.60
C GLY A 276 14.38 -3.75 -19.06
N TYR A 277 13.19 -4.35 -18.83
CA TYR A 277 12.01 -3.60 -18.40
C TYR A 277 12.23 -2.93 -17.03
N PHE A 278 12.74 -3.67 -16.05
CA PHE A 278 13.09 -3.12 -14.74
C PHE A 278 14.57 -2.85 -14.57
N ALA A 279 15.42 -3.76 -15.05
CA ALA A 279 16.87 -3.66 -14.96
C ALA A 279 17.53 -4.56 -16.02
N ALA A 280 18.86 -4.47 -16.15
CA ALA A 280 19.64 -5.29 -17.10
C ALA A 280 19.38 -6.80 -16.94
N TYR A 281 19.14 -7.25 -15.72
CA TYR A 281 18.79 -8.63 -15.37
C TYR A 281 17.50 -8.64 -14.58
N GLN A 282 16.66 -9.63 -14.85
CA GLN A 282 15.34 -9.75 -14.24
C GLN A 282 14.92 -11.22 -14.24
N VAL A 283 14.35 -11.66 -13.13
CA VAL A 283 13.86 -13.02 -12.92
C VAL A 283 12.44 -12.93 -12.38
N VAL A 284 11.49 -13.60 -13.01
CA VAL A 284 10.15 -13.77 -12.47
C VAL A 284 10.21 -14.86 -11.40
N GLU A 285 10.02 -14.46 -10.15
CA GLU A 285 10.09 -15.33 -8.97
C GLU A 285 8.76 -16.04 -8.71
N SER A 286 7.64 -15.41 -9.09
CA SER A 286 6.30 -15.97 -8.99
C SER A 286 5.35 -15.26 -9.95
N ALA A 287 4.20 -15.89 -10.19
CA ALA A 287 3.14 -15.37 -11.02
C ALA A 287 1.79 -15.67 -10.37
N THR A 288 0.95 -14.64 -10.32
CA THR A 288 -0.39 -14.68 -9.73
C THR A 288 -1.39 -14.31 -10.80
N ALA A 289 -2.25 -15.24 -11.17
CA ALA A 289 -3.37 -15.01 -12.08
C ALA A 289 -4.64 -14.75 -11.25
N GLU A 290 -5.37 -13.68 -11.56
CA GLU A 290 -6.51 -13.19 -10.80
C GLU A 290 -7.74 -13.07 -11.71
N GLY A 291 -8.90 -13.47 -11.20
CA GLY A 291 -10.17 -13.41 -11.89
C GLY A 291 -11.26 -13.95 -10.99
N THR A 292 -12.26 -14.63 -11.56
CA THR A 292 -13.28 -15.37 -10.77
C THR A 292 -12.70 -16.43 -9.83
N SER A 293 -11.48 -16.91 -10.12
CA SER A 293 -10.64 -17.70 -9.23
C SER A 293 -9.22 -17.16 -9.33
N SER A 294 -8.49 -17.09 -8.21
CA SER A 294 -7.08 -16.70 -8.22
C SER A 294 -6.16 -17.90 -7.99
N MET A 295 -4.98 -17.84 -8.60
CA MET A 295 -3.93 -18.82 -8.36
C MET A 295 -2.56 -18.14 -8.37
N SER A 296 -1.72 -18.52 -7.43
CA SER A 296 -0.33 -18.07 -7.37
C SER A 296 0.59 -19.28 -7.44
N VAL A 297 1.61 -19.19 -8.29
CA VAL A 297 2.59 -20.24 -8.50
C VAL A 297 3.98 -19.62 -8.44
N SER A 298 4.85 -20.16 -7.60
CA SER A 298 6.26 -19.79 -7.55
C SER A 298 7.01 -20.39 -8.73
N ASN A 299 7.98 -19.66 -9.25
CA ASN A 299 8.86 -20.17 -10.29
C ASN A 299 9.74 -21.29 -9.71
N PRO A 300 9.56 -22.56 -10.14
CA PRO A 300 10.35 -23.67 -9.61
C PRO A 300 11.84 -23.55 -9.96
N ASP A 301 12.16 -22.76 -10.99
CA ASP A 301 13.51 -22.52 -11.47
C ASP A 301 14.07 -21.17 -10.97
N ALA A 302 13.38 -20.45 -10.08
CA ALA A 302 13.81 -19.14 -9.56
C ALA A 302 15.24 -19.16 -9.01
N ASP A 303 15.58 -20.18 -8.20
CA ASP A 303 16.93 -20.34 -7.65
C ASP A 303 17.99 -20.52 -8.74
N ALA A 304 17.69 -21.29 -9.78
CA ALA A 304 18.61 -21.51 -10.90
C ALA A 304 18.75 -20.24 -11.76
N CYS A 305 17.64 -19.54 -12.01
CA CYS A 305 17.62 -18.26 -12.73
C CYS A 305 18.39 -17.17 -11.99
N ARG A 306 18.26 -17.10 -10.67
CA ARG A 306 19.05 -16.18 -9.83
C ARG A 306 20.53 -16.56 -9.83
N ALA A 307 20.87 -17.83 -9.72
CA ALA A 307 22.26 -18.28 -9.78
C ALA A 307 22.90 -17.97 -11.15
N GLU A 308 22.16 -18.13 -12.26
CA GLU A 308 22.62 -17.74 -13.59
C GLU A 308 22.81 -16.22 -13.68
N MET A 309 21.85 -15.43 -13.19
CA MET A 309 21.98 -13.98 -13.09
C MET A 309 23.21 -13.57 -12.27
N GLU A 310 23.42 -14.18 -11.09
CA GLU A 310 24.55 -13.93 -10.21
C GLU A 310 25.91 -14.31 -10.82
N SER A 311 25.96 -15.40 -11.59
CA SER A 311 27.18 -15.86 -12.28
C SER A 311 27.71 -14.85 -13.30
N GLN A 312 26.82 -14.01 -13.86
CA GLN A 312 27.22 -12.94 -14.78
C GLN A 312 27.99 -11.81 -14.08
N PHE A 313 28.08 -11.85 -12.74
CA PHE A 313 28.83 -10.91 -11.91
C PHE A 313 29.97 -11.57 -11.13
N GLU A 314 30.30 -12.84 -11.37
CA GLU A 314 31.37 -13.55 -10.65
C GLU A 314 32.78 -12.98 -10.89
N ASP A 315 32.96 -12.20 -11.97
CA ASP A 315 34.19 -11.44 -12.24
C ASP A 315 34.17 -10.00 -11.67
N CYS A 316 33.19 -9.67 -10.81
CA CYS A 316 33.27 -8.60 -9.81
C CYS A 316 33.85 -9.16 -8.49
#